data_AF-A0A9R1R6E0-F1
#
_entry.id   AF-A0A9R1R6E0-F1
#
_cell.length_a   1.000
_cell.length_b   1.000
_cell.length_c   1.000
_cell.angle_alpha   90.00
_cell.angle_beta   90.00
_cell.angle_gamma   90.00
#
_symmetry.space_group_name_H-M   'P 1'
#
loop_
_entity.id
_entity.type
_entity.pdbx_description
1 polymer ?
#
loop_
_entity_poly.entity_id
_entity_poly.type
_entity_poly.pdbx_seq_one_letter_code
_entity_poly.pdbx_strand_id
1 'polypeptide(L)'
;MTEVATLKQALSEAENRAAAERTERWKQEARVEEVQKELQALVKKHESLELDSKTQVSELAAALKSAKSAKAEAQKALQEIEAMKNIAAGKAFIMQSKHVKVNYLLLTRVRSSAGAFTDLPRSAFDAAAYYRAEEGSSMEKVFWSQYAEAGHLVPLSDQLKQMVELHKVAEHAIKGFIVRLWPGEALPGSYFGLVRRLVDACPRLEVIKCSVCIEGARRALAHAKVHWGKMDAEKLVKDGPPPGKEHRVPEAYYESVLKGARLIADECSKDVIFE
;
A
#
# COMPACT_ATOMS: atom_id res chain seq x y z
N MET A 1 6.21 -103.49 -59.24
CA MET A 1 5.57 -102.28 -59.80
C MET A 1 4.39 -101.83 -58.94
N THR A 2 4.58 -101.63 -57.64
CA THR A 2 3.49 -101.33 -56.69
C THR A 2 3.78 -100.08 -55.87
N GLU A 3 5.04 -99.81 -55.53
CA GLU A 3 5.45 -98.60 -54.78
C GLU A 3 5.32 -97.30 -55.60
N VAL A 4 5.59 -97.32 -56.90
CA VAL A 4 5.55 -96.10 -57.74
C VAL A 4 4.11 -95.58 -57.94
N ALA A 5 3.11 -96.47 -57.95
CA ALA A 5 1.71 -96.09 -58.08
C ALA A 5 1.15 -95.50 -56.78
N THR A 6 1.46 -96.12 -55.63
CA THR A 6 1.10 -95.59 -54.30
C THR A 6 1.79 -94.25 -54.01
N LEU A 7 3.05 -94.08 -54.42
CA LEU A 7 3.75 -92.80 -54.27
C LEU A 7 3.16 -91.69 -55.16
N LYS A 8 2.70 -92.01 -56.38
CA LYS A 8 2.00 -91.03 -57.24
C LYS A 8 0.64 -90.61 -56.68
N GLN A 9 -0.12 -91.54 -56.11
CA GLN A 9 -1.40 -91.20 -55.47
C GLN A 9 -1.20 -90.37 -54.20
N ALA A 10 -0.23 -90.75 -53.35
CA ALA A 10 0.12 -89.97 -52.16
C ALA A 10 0.64 -88.57 -52.52
N LEU A 11 1.38 -88.43 -53.63
CA LEU A 11 1.84 -87.14 -54.13
C LEU A 11 0.66 -86.26 -54.61
N SER A 12 -0.31 -86.81 -55.36
CA SER A 12 -1.47 -86.01 -55.81
C SER A 12 -2.38 -85.60 -54.66
N GLU A 13 -2.58 -86.47 -53.65
CA GLU A 13 -3.30 -86.10 -52.43
C GLU A 13 -2.55 -85.03 -51.62
N ALA A 14 -1.22 -85.12 -51.53
CA ALA A 14 -0.40 -84.11 -50.88
C ALA A 14 -0.45 -82.77 -51.64
N GLU A 15 -0.44 -82.78 -52.98
CA GLU A 15 -0.59 -81.58 -53.81
C GLU A 15 -1.96 -80.92 -53.65
N ASN A 16 -3.03 -81.71 -53.65
CA ASN A 16 -4.39 -81.21 -53.43
C ASN A 16 -4.57 -80.64 -52.00
N ARG A 17 -4.01 -81.30 -50.98
CA ARG A 17 -3.99 -80.77 -49.60
C ARG A 17 -3.16 -79.49 -49.51
N ALA A 18 -2.01 -79.45 -50.14
CA ALA A 18 -1.17 -78.25 -50.18
C ALA A 18 -1.86 -77.08 -50.91
N ALA A 19 -2.64 -77.36 -51.96
CA ALA A 19 -3.45 -76.34 -52.65
C ALA A 19 -4.56 -75.80 -51.74
N ALA A 20 -5.31 -76.67 -51.06
CA ALA A 20 -6.36 -76.27 -50.12
C ALA A 20 -5.80 -75.47 -48.92
N GLU A 21 -4.66 -75.91 -48.37
CA GLU A 21 -3.96 -75.18 -47.31
C GLU A 21 -3.50 -73.80 -47.76
N ARG A 22 -3.01 -73.65 -48.99
CA ARG A 22 -2.62 -72.33 -49.53
C ARG A 22 -3.82 -71.40 -49.64
N THR A 23 -4.97 -71.91 -50.09
CA THR A 23 -6.20 -71.11 -50.16
C THR A 23 -6.69 -70.68 -48.78
N GLU A 24 -6.66 -71.57 -47.79
CA GLU A 24 -7.05 -71.22 -46.42
C GLU A 24 -6.04 -70.31 -45.72
N ARG A 25 -4.73 -70.49 -45.93
CA ARG A 25 -3.70 -69.56 -45.44
C ARG A 25 -3.90 -68.16 -46.02
N TRP A 26 -4.19 -68.05 -47.31
CA TRP A 26 -4.47 -66.76 -47.94
C TRP A 26 -5.69 -66.06 -47.33
N LYS A 27 -6.79 -66.82 -47.06
CA LYS A 27 -7.97 -66.27 -46.38
C LYS A 27 -7.66 -65.85 -44.94
N GLN A 28 -6.84 -66.62 -44.23
CA GLN A 28 -6.42 -66.29 -42.87
C GLN A 28 -5.51 -65.04 -42.86
N GLU A 29 -4.56 -64.93 -43.78
CA GLU A 29 -3.72 -63.74 -43.96
C GLU A 29 -4.56 -62.49 -44.21
N ALA A 30 -5.56 -62.56 -45.10
CA ALA A 30 -6.47 -61.44 -45.36
C ALA A 30 -7.24 -61.00 -44.10
N ARG A 31 -7.73 -61.96 -43.29
CA ARG A 31 -8.39 -61.66 -42.01
C ARG A 31 -7.43 -61.07 -40.99
N VAL A 32 -6.18 -61.55 -40.94
CA VAL A 32 -5.14 -61.00 -40.06
C VAL A 32 -4.83 -59.55 -40.44
N GLU A 33 -4.71 -59.24 -41.72
CA GLU A 33 -4.51 -57.86 -42.20
C GLU A 33 -5.67 -56.93 -41.84
N GLU A 34 -6.91 -57.41 -41.94
CA GLU A 34 -8.11 -56.67 -41.54
C GLU A 34 -8.11 -56.37 -40.04
N VAL A 35 -7.92 -57.41 -39.20
CA VAL A 35 -7.82 -57.27 -37.75
C VAL A 35 -6.67 -56.33 -37.36
N GLN A 36 -5.55 -56.38 -38.06
CA GLN A 36 -4.41 -55.50 -37.80
C GLN A 36 -4.74 -54.03 -38.09
N LYS A 37 -5.48 -53.75 -39.18
CA LYS A 37 -5.95 -52.39 -39.50
C LYS A 37 -6.95 -51.88 -38.47
N GLU A 38 -7.91 -52.71 -38.06
CA GLU A 38 -8.88 -52.36 -37.02
C GLU A 38 -8.21 -52.10 -35.67
N LEU A 39 -7.27 -52.95 -35.27
CA LEU A 39 -6.52 -52.79 -34.03
C LEU A 39 -5.73 -51.48 -34.04
N GLN A 40 -5.08 -51.14 -35.16
CA GLN A 40 -4.36 -49.89 -35.30
C GLN A 40 -5.29 -48.67 -35.24
N ALA A 41 -6.48 -48.74 -35.83
CA ALA A 41 -7.50 -47.70 -35.73
C ALA A 41 -7.99 -47.53 -34.28
N LEU A 42 -8.20 -48.63 -33.56
CA LEU A 42 -8.65 -48.64 -32.18
C LEU A 42 -7.59 -48.06 -31.22
N VAL A 43 -6.31 -48.39 -31.44
CA VAL A 43 -5.18 -47.82 -30.69
C VAL A 43 -5.12 -46.30 -30.86
N LYS A 44 -5.19 -45.79 -32.10
CA LYS A 44 -5.20 -44.33 -32.35
C LYS A 44 -6.37 -43.64 -31.67
N LYS A 45 -7.56 -44.27 -31.69
CA LYS A 45 -8.74 -43.74 -30.99
C LYS A 45 -8.53 -43.73 -29.47
N HIS A 46 -7.96 -44.80 -28.91
CA HIS A 46 -7.66 -44.86 -27.49
C HIS A 46 -6.65 -43.79 -27.05
N GLU A 47 -5.56 -43.61 -27.80
CA GLU A 47 -4.56 -42.56 -27.54
C GLU A 47 -5.20 -41.15 -27.57
N SER A 48 -6.06 -40.87 -28.55
CA SER A 48 -6.78 -39.59 -28.61
C SER A 48 -7.71 -39.36 -27.42
N LEU A 49 -8.42 -40.41 -26.98
CA LEU A 49 -9.30 -40.35 -25.81
C LEU A 49 -8.51 -40.20 -24.50
N GLU A 50 -7.36 -40.83 -24.38
CA GLU A 50 -6.48 -40.69 -23.21
C GLU A 50 -5.96 -39.25 -23.10
N LEU A 51 -5.60 -38.64 -24.23
CA LEU A 51 -5.13 -37.25 -24.27
C LEU A 51 -6.26 -36.25 -23.95
N ASP A 52 -7.46 -36.47 -24.50
CA ASP A 52 -8.64 -35.67 -24.16
C ASP A 52 -9.01 -35.81 -22.67
N SER A 53 -9.00 -37.05 -22.14
CA SER A 53 -9.25 -37.32 -20.71
C SER A 53 -8.24 -36.61 -19.81
N LYS A 54 -6.94 -36.64 -20.15
CA LYS A 54 -5.90 -35.90 -19.41
C LYS A 54 -6.14 -34.39 -19.44
N THR A 55 -6.57 -33.85 -20.59
CA THR A 55 -6.91 -32.44 -20.76
C THR A 55 -8.07 -32.06 -19.86
N GLN A 56 -9.19 -32.80 -19.92
CA GLN A 56 -10.37 -32.56 -19.08
C GLN A 56 -10.06 -32.65 -17.59
N VAL A 57 -9.23 -33.60 -17.16
CA VAL A 57 -8.79 -33.71 -15.77
C VAL A 57 -8.01 -32.46 -15.33
N SER A 58 -7.14 -31.92 -16.19
CA SER A 58 -6.40 -30.69 -15.88
C SER A 58 -7.31 -29.47 -15.78
N GLU A 59 -8.28 -29.34 -16.68
CA GLU A 59 -9.28 -28.26 -16.67
C GLU A 59 -10.17 -28.34 -15.43
N LEU A 60 -10.63 -29.54 -15.08
CA LEU A 60 -11.46 -29.77 -13.90
C LEU A 60 -10.69 -29.46 -12.61
N ALA A 61 -9.39 -29.79 -12.54
CA ALA A 61 -8.53 -29.42 -11.42
C ALA A 61 -8.37 -27.89 -11.29
N ALA A 62 -8.18 -27.18 -12.41
CA ALA A 62 -8.10 -25.72 -12.44
C ALA A 62 -9.43 -25.07 -12.01
N ALA A 63 -10.55 -25.57 -12.52
CA ALA A 63 -11.89 -25.11 -12.16
C ALA A 63 -12.18 -25.31 -10.66
N LEU A 64 -11.80 -26.47 -10.10
CA LEU A 64 -11.96 -26.77 -8.67
C LEU A 64 -11.12 -25.82 -7.80
N LYS A 65 -9.87 -25.52 -8.21
CA LYS A 65 -9.02 -24.54 -7.52
C LYS A 65 -9.64 -23.14 -7.54
N SER A 66 -10.13 -22.71 -8.70
CA SER A 66 -10.81 -21.42 -8.85
C SER A 66 -12.08 -21.33 -7.98
N ALA A 67 -12.92 -22.37 -8.01
CA ALA A 67 -14.14 -22.44 -7.20
C ALA A 67 -13.85 -22.40 -5.69
N LYS A 68 -12.77 -23.03 -5.23
CA LYS A 68 -12.32 -22.94 -3.83
C LYS A 68 -11.91 -21.51 -3.46
N SER A 69 -11.18 -20.82 -4.32
CA SER A 69 -10.81 -19.41 -4.11
C SER A 69 -12.04 -18.51 -4.04
N ALA A 70 -12.93 -18.63 -5.02
CA ALA A 70 -14.17 -17.86 -5.08
C ALA A 70 -15.06 -18.11 -3.86
N LYS A 71 -15.14 -19.35 -3.37
CA LYS A 71 -15.84 -19.67 -2.12
C LYS A 71 -15.22 -18.98 -0.92
N ALA A 72 -13.89 -18.96 -0.80
CA ALA A 72 -13.21 -18.28 0.31
C ALA A 72 -13.45 -16.77 0.28
N GLU A 73 -13.38 -16.15 -0.90
CA GLU A 73 -13.70 -14.73 -1.09
C GLU A 73 -15.16 -14.41 -0.74
N ALA A 74 -16.11 -15.23 -1.19
CA ALA A 74 -17.53 -15.07 -0.86
C ALA A 74 -17.80 -15.20 0.65
N GLN A 75 -17.13 -16.14 1.32
CA GLN A 75 -17.23 -16.29 2.78
C GLN A 75 -16.68 -15.07 3.53
N LYS A 76 -15.56 -14.50 3.06
CA LYS A 76 -15.00 -13.26 3.62
C LYS A 76 -15.99 -12.10 3.45
N ALA A 77 -16.54 -11.92 2.25
CA ALA A 77 -17.54 -10.88 1.99
C ALA A 77 -18.79 -11.04 2.87
N LEU A 78 -19.24 -12.28 3.11
CA LEU A 78 -20.38 -12.55 4.00
C LEU A 78 -20.08 -12.16 5.46
N GLN A 79 -18.87 -12.43 5.95
CA GLN A 79 -18.43 -11.99 7.28
C GLN A 79 -18.38 -10.46 7.39
N GLU A 80 -17.89 -9.77 6.35
CA GLU A 80 -17.89 -8.31 6.29
C GLU A 80 -19.32 -7.73 6.31
N ILE A 81 -20.25 -8.32 5.55
CA ILE A 81 -21.66 -7.94 5.55
C ILE A 81 -22.31 -8.17 6.92
N GLU A 82 -22.03 -9.29 7.57
CA GLU A 82 -22.56 -9.58 8.91
C GLU A 82 -22.01 -8.61 9.96
N ALA A 83 -20.73 -8.26 9.88
CA ALA A 83 -20.13 -7.21 10.71
C ALA A 83 -20.83 -5.85 10.49
N MET A 84 -21.06 -5.46 9.23
CA MET A 84 -21.80 -4.23 8.90
C MET A 84 -23.25 -4.26 9.42
N LYS A 85 -23.93 -5.40 9.31
CA LYS A 85 -25.30 -5.58 9.83
C LYS A 85 -25.35 -5.43 11.36
N ASN A 86 -24.36 -5.97 12.07
CA ASN A 86 -24.24 -5.81 13.51
C ASN A 86 -23.96 -4.36 13.93
N ILE A 87 -23.15 -3.63 13.15
CA ILE A 87 -22.92 -2.19 13.31
C ILE A 87 -24.23 -1.41 13.13
N ALA A 88 -24.98 -1.70 12.05
CA ALA A 88 -26.27 -1.09 11.77
C ALA A 88 -27.31 -1.36 12.87
N ALA A 89 -27.27 -2.57 13.47
CA ALA A 89 -28.12 -2.95 14.59
C ALA A 89 -27.66 -2.43 15.97
N GLY A 90 -26.53 -1.72 16.04
CA GLY A 90 -26.01 -1.15 17.30
C GLY A 90 -25.46 -2.18 18.31
N LYS A 91 -25.13 -3.41 17.89
CA LYS A 91 -24.59 -4.48 18.76
C LYS A 91 -23.09 -4.38 18.95
N ALA A 92 -22.57 -4.54 20.17
CA ALA A 92 -21.15 -4.29 20.54
C ALA A 92 -20.14 -5.01 19.63
N PHE A 93 -19.13 -4.28 19.11
CA PHE A 93 -18.02 -4.86 18.34
C PHE A 93 -16.91 -5.29 19.30
N ILE A 94 -16.77 -6.59 19.48
CA ILE A 94 -15.71 -7.15 20.32
C ILE A 94 -14.53 -7.45 19.41
N MET A 95 -13.50 -6.59 19.44
CA MET A 95 -12.25 -6.89 18.76
C MET A 95 -11.44 -7.85 19.63
N GLN A 96 -11.45 -9.14 19.29
CA GLN A 96 -10.57 -10.12 19.89
C GLN A 96 -9.22 -10.04 19.17
N SER A 97 -8.21 -9.48 19.83
CA SER A 97 -6.82 -9.61 19.36
C SER A 97 -6.16 -10.84 20.00
N LYS A 98 -5.02 -11.28 19.44
CA LYS A 98 -4.27 -12.44 19.96
C LYS A 98 -3.93 -12.35 21.46
N HIS A 99 -3.80 -11.15 22.01
CA HIS A 99 -3.29 -10.95 23.37
C HIS A 99 -4.25 -10.16 24.28
N VAL A 100 -5.27 -9.50 23.72
CA VAL A 100 -6.22 -8.71 24.49
C VAL A 100 -7.59 -8.77 23.84
N LYS A 101 -8.60 -9.09 24.65
CA LYS A 101 -10.01 -8.85 24.32
C LYS A 101 -10.34 -7.43 24.74
N VAL A 102 -10.10 -6.47 23.86
CA VAL A 102 -10.48 -5.07 24.10
C VAL A 102 -11.90 -4.87 23.59
N ASN A 103 -12.80 -4.49 24.49
CA ASN A 103 -14.10 -3.98 24.09
C ASN A 103 -13.90 -2.55 23.57
N TYR A 104 -13.59 -2.41 22.28
CA TYR A 104 -13.74 -1.11 21.65
C TYR A 104 -15.22 -0.76 21.62
N LEU A 105 -15.54 0.49 21.97
CA LEU A 105 -16.86 1.04 21.71
C LEU A 105 -17.11 0.91 20.19
N LEU A 106 -18.26 0.37 19.78
CA LEU A 106 -18.70 0.41 18.38
C LEU A 106 -18.54 1.82 17.83
N LEU A 107 -18.38 1.99 16.51
CA LEU A 107 -18.58 3.30 15.87
C LEU A 107 -19.88 3.98 16.35
N THR A 108 -20.96 3.20 16.50
CA THR A 108 -22.25 3.64 17.05
C THR A 108 -22.17 4.11 18.52
N ARG A 109 -21.31 3.52 19.36
CA ARG A 109 -21.17 3.84 20.79
C ARG A 109 -20.04 4.84 21.10
N VAL A 110 -18.98 4.89 20.30
CA VAL A 110 -18.05 6.02 20.20
C VAL A 110 -18.86 7.26 19.83
N ARG A 111 -19.81 7.13 18.89
CA ARG A 111 -20.74 8.19 18.50
C ARG A 111 -21.72 8.59 19.60
N SER A 112 -22.22 7.64 20.40
CA SER A 112 -23.03 7.96 21.58
C SER A 112 -22.22 8.42 22.80
N SER A 113 -20.89 8.37 22.72
CA SER A 113 -20.02 8.97 23.73
C SER A 113 -20.12 10.48 23.56
N ALA A 114 -20.47 11.18 24.64
CA ALA A 114 -20.85 12.60 24.65
C ALA A 114 -19.75 13.60 24.21
N GLY A 115 -18.65 13.15 23.59
CA GLY A 115 -17.53 13.99 23.16
C GLY A 115 -16.79 13.56 21.88
N ALA A 116 -17.09 12.41 21.26
CA ALA A 116 -16.24 11.91 20.16
C ALA A 116 -16.43 12.66 18.83
N PHE A 117 -17.54 13.39 18.67
CA PHE A 117 -17.88 14.15 17.45
C PHE A 117 -18.60 15.47 17.77
N THR A 118 -18.46 15.99 18.99
CA THR A 118 -19.14 17.23 19.39
C THR A 118 -18.65 18.44 18.60
N ASP A 119 -17.41 18.38 18.14
CA ASP A 119 -16.76 19.39 17.30
C ASP A 119 -17.01 19.18 15.81
N LEU A 120 -17.34 17.97 15.34
CA LEU A 120 -17.50 17.67 13.91
C LEU A 120 -18.45 18.62 13.16
N PRO A 121 -19.64 19.00 13.67
CA PRO A 121 -20.48 20.00 13.02
C PRO A 121 -19.77 21.35 12.86
N ARG A 122 -18.99 21.75 13.87
CA ARG A 122 -18.21 22.98 13.84
C ARG A 122 -17.05 22.88 12.86
N SER A 123 -16.31 21.76 12.86
CA SER A 123 -15.23 21.50 11.90
C SER A 123 -15.71 21.51 10.46
N ALA A 124 -16.88 20.92 10.18
CA ALA A 124 -17.48 20.94 8.84
C ALA A 124 -17.88 22.36 8.41
N PHE A 125 -18.46 23.14 9.32
CA PHE A 125 -18.81 24.53 9.07
C PHE A 125 -17.56 25.39 8.81
N ASP A 126 -16.52 25.25 9.63
CA ASP A 126 -15.27 25.98 9.46
C ASP A 126 -14.56 25.59 8.16
N ALA A 127 -14.58 24.31 7.76
CA ALA A 127 -14.09 23.86 6.46
C ALA A 127 -14.89 24.48 5.30
N ALA A 128 -16.23 24.50 5.40
CA ALA A 128 -17.08 25.13 4.39
C ALA A 128 -16.78 26.64 4.24
N ALA A 129 -16.51 27.34 5.34
CA ALA A 129 -16.11 28.74 5.32
C ALA A 129 -14.73 28.95 4.68
N TYR A 130 -13.75 28.10 5.04
CA TYR A 130 -12.40 28.13 4.48
C TYR A 130 -12.40 27.97 2.96
N TYR A 131 -13.00 26.90 2.44
CA TYR A 131 -13.00 26.61 1.01
C TYR A 131 -13.88 27.57 0.18
N ARG A 132 -14.87 28.22 0.80
CA ARG A 132 -15.65 29.27 0.13
C ARG A 132 -14.78 30.46 -0.26
N ALA A 133 -13.81 30.83 0.58
CA ALA A 133 -12.92 31.96 0.38
C ALA A 133 -11.80 31.69 -0.63
N GLU A 134 -11.54 30.43 -0.98
CA GLU A 134 -10.51 30.04 -1.95
C GLU A 134 -10.93 30.41 -3.39
N GLU A 135 -10.01 30.97 -4.19
CA GLU A 135 -10.26 31.27 -5.61
C GLU A 135 -10.34 29.98 -6.44
N GLY A 136 -11.24 29.97 -7.44
CA GLY A 136 -11.49 28.79 -8.27
C GLY A 136 -12.50 27.79 -7.67
N SER A 137 -12.68 26.67 -8.36
CA SER A 137 -13.56 25.57 -7.94
C SER A 137 -12.71 24.33 -7.72
N SER A 138 -12.69 23.83 -6.49
CA SER A 138 -12.05 22.57 -6.09
C SER A 138 -13.10 21.53 -5.71
N MET A 139 -12.73 20.25 -5.76
CA MET A 139 -13.63 19.16 -5.36
C MET A 139 -14.01 19.29 -3.88
N GLU A 140 -13.08 19.75 -3.06
CA GLU A 140 -13.23 20.05 -1.65
C GLU A 140 -14.20 21.21 -1.44
N LYS A 141 -14.10 22.29 -2.24
CA LYS A 141 -15.03 23.41 -2.17
C LYS A 141 -16.47 22.99 -2.45
N VAL A 142 -16.68 22.18 -3.48
CA VAL A 142 -17.99 21.59 -3.78
C VAL A 142 -18.45 20.71 -2.62
N PHE A 143 -17.58 19.81 -2.14
CA PHE A 143 -17.89 18.89 -1.05
C PHE A 143 -18.20 19.58 0.29
N TRP A 144 -17.53 20.67 0.66
CA TRP A 144 -17.78 21.35 1.92
C TRP A 144 -18.94 22.34 1.85
N SER A 145 -19.25 22.87 0.66
CA SER A 145 -20.36 23.83 0.47
C SER A 145 -21.73 23.28 0.90
N GLN A 146 -21.96 21.98 0.78
CA GLN A 146 -23.17 21.28 1.24
C GLN A 146 -23.34 21.25 2.77
N TYR A 147 -22.31 21.65 3.54
CA TYR A 147 -22.35 21.73 5.00
C TYR A 147 -22.24 23.18 5.53
N ALA A 148 -22.47 24.16 4.65
CA ALA A 148 -22.37 25.59 4.97
C ALA A 148 -23.48 26.11 5.90
N GLU A 149 -24.61 25.42 5.99
CA GLU A 149 -25.74 25.80 6.81
C GLU A 149 -25.73 25.03 8.14
N ALA A 150 -25.70 25.76 9.25
CA ALA A 150 -25.79 25.18 10.58
C ALA A 150 -27.25 24.81 10.88
N GLY A 151 -27.56 23.54 11.16
CA GLY A 151 -28.86 23.19 11.74
C GLY A 151 -29.45 21.83 11.46
N HIS A 152 -28.86 21.00 10.58
CA HIS A 152 -29.41 19.67 10.31
C HIS A 152 -28.59 18.56 10.95
N LEU A 153 -29.27 17.58 11.56
CA LEU A 153 -28.67 16.31 11.92
C LEU A 153 -28.20 15.63 10.64
N VAL A 154 -26.89 15.71 10.38
CA VAL A 154 -26.27 15.12 9.20
C VAL A 154 -26.39 13.59 9.29
N PRO A 155 -26.88 12.91 8.23
CA PRO A 155 -26.93 11.45 8.20
C PRO A 155 -25.57 10.83 8.52
N LEU A 156 -25.56 9.63 9.12
CA LEU A 156 -24.30 8.96 9.51
C LEU A 156 -23.32 8.80 8.33
N SER A 157 -23.84 8.48 7.15
CA SER A 157 -23.04 8.40 5.93
C SER A 157 -22.26 9.68 5.66
N ASP A 158 -22.89 10.84 5.86
CA ASP A 158 -22.29 12.12 5.57
C ASP A 158 -21.33 12.57 6.68
N GLN A 159 -21.59 12.21 7.94
CA GLN A 159 -20.62 12.39 9.03
C GLN A 159 -19.32 11.61 8.77
N LEU A 160 -19.43 10.37 8.27
CA LEU A 160 -18.25 9.57 7.90
C LEU A 160 -17.49 10.18 6.73
N LYS A 161 -18.19 10.71 5.71
CA LYS A 161 -17.54 11.46 4.61
C LYS A 161 -16.78 12.67 5.14
N GLN A 162 -17.39 13.47 6.03
CA GLN A 162 -16.74 14.62 6.64
C GLN A 162 -15.46 14.22 7.40
N MET A 163 -15.50 13.14 8.18
CA MET A 163 -14.31 12.65 8.88
C MET A 163 -13.20 12.20 7.93
N VAL A 164 -13.55 11.49 6.86
CA VAL A 164 -12.58 11.05 5.86
C VAL A 164 -11.92 12.25 5.18
N GLU A 165 -12.70 13.26 4.81
CA GLU A 165 -12.15 14.48 4.20
C GLU A 165 -11.29 15.27 5.19
N LEU A 166 -11.69 15.41 6.46
CA LEU A 166 -10.83 16.01 7.50
C LEU A 166 -9.53 15.24 7.70
N HIS A 167 -9.58 13.90 7.67
CA HIS A 167 -8.40 13.06 7.79
C HIS A 167 -7.43 13.26 6.62
N LYS A 168 -7.93 13.38 5.39
CA LYS A 168 -7.11 13.71 4.21
C LYS A 168 -6.43 15.07 4.35
N VAL A 169 -7.16 16.08 4.82
CA VAL A 169 -6.60 17.43 5.07
C VAL A 169 -5.53 17.36 6.16
N ALA A 170 -5.80 16.66 7.26
CA ALA A 170 -4.83 16.45 8.33
C ALA A 170 -3.56 15.74 7.83
N GLU A 171 -3.70 14.69 7.02
CA GLU A 171 -2.56 13.98 6.43
C GLU A 171 -1.68 14.92 5.58
N HIS A 172 -2.29 15.75 4.72
CA HIS A 172 -1.56 16.72 3.91
C HIS A 172 -0.86 17.78 4.76
N ALA A 173 -1.54 18.29 5.79
CA ALA A 173 -0.96 19.25 6.72
C ALA A 173 0.26 18.65 7.45
N ILE A 174 0.15 17.41 7.94
CA ILE A 174 1.26 16.71 8.62
C ILE A 174 2.42 16.48 7.66
N LYS A 175 2.17 16.03 6.41
CA LYS A 175 3.21 15.88 5.39
C LYS A 175 3.94 17.20 5.13
N GLY A 176 3.19 18.28 4.91
CA GLY A 176 3.75 19.61 4.68
C GLY A 176 4.59 20.10 5.86
N PHE A 177 4.16 19.82 7.09
CA PHE A 177 4.91 20.13 8.30
C PHE A 177 6.21 19.32 8.41
N ILE A 178 6.16 18.02 8.16
CA ILE A 178 7.34 17.13 8.22
C ILE A 178 8.40 17.56 7.20
N VAL A 179 8.01 17.88 5.96
CA VAL A 179 8.96 18.33 4.92
C VAL A 179 9.76 19.56 5.37
N ARG A 180 9.14 20.48 6.12
CA ARG A 180 9.80 21.70 6.62
C ARG A 180 10.74 21.45 7.79
N LEU A 181 10.38 20.52 8.68
CA LEU A 181 11.21 20.21 9.86
C LEU A 181 12.38 19.27 9.55
N TRP A 182 12.25 18.43 8.53
CA TRP A 182 13.28 17.50 8.10
C TRP A 182 13.56 17.65 6.60
N PRO A 183 14.18 18.78 6.19
CA PRO A 183 14.54 18.97 4.79
C PRO A 183 15.49 17.85 4.34
N GLY A 184 15.17 17.22 3.21
CA GLY A 184 15.97 16.14 2.62
C GLY A 184 15.73 14.73 3.18
N GLU A 185 14.93 14.56 4.23
CA GLU A 185 14.54 13.22 4.70
C GLU A 185 13.32 12.68 3.97
N ALA A 186 13.30 11.36 3.74
CA ALA A 186 12.17 10.69 3.13
C ALA A 186 10.92 10.77 4.03
N LEU A 187 9.78 11.09 3.43
CA LEU A 187 8.50 11.07 4.12
C LEU A 187 8.15 9.66 4.60
N PRO A 188 7.57 9.51 5.81
CA PRO A 188 7.05 8.23 6.26
C PRO A 188 5.99 7.68 5.28
N GLY A 189 6.12 6.40 4.92
CA GLY A 189 5.21 5.74 3.96
C GLY A 189 3.86 5.32 4.53
N SER A 190 3.54 5.66 5.79
CA SER A 190 2.26 5.32 6.43
C SER A 190 1.74 6.48 7.28
N TYR A 191 0.42 6.56 7.45
CA TYR A 191 -0.20 7.57 8.31
C TYR A 191 0.30 7.48 9.76
N PHE A 192 0.44 6.26 10.30
CA PHE A 192 1.03 6.08 11.63
C PHE A 192 2.47 6.61 11.68
N GLY A 193 3.28 6.38 10.64
CA GLY A 193 4.62 6.95 10.55
C GLY A 193 4.61 8.48 10.54
N LEU A 194 3.65 9.11 9.86
CA LEU A 194 3.46 10.56 9.87
C LEU A 194 3.14 11.06 11.29
N VAL A 195 2.17 10.44 11.96
CA VAL A 195 1.79 10.79 13.34
C VAL A 195 2.96 10.57 14.31
N ARG A 196 3.69 9.47 14.16
CA ARG A 196 4.85 9.17 14.99
C ARG A 196 5.94 10.22 14.82
N ARG A 197 6.26 10.60 13.57
CA ARG A 197 7.25 11.64 13.30
C ARG A 197 6.80 13.01 13.81
N LEU A 198 5.51 13.31 13.79
CA LEU A 198 4.96 14.53 14.39
C LEU A 198 5.19 14.58 15.90
N VAL A 199 5.08 13.45 16.61
CA VAL A 199 5.39 13.37 18.05
C VAL A 199 6.86 13.73 18.33
N ASP A 200 7.75 13.37 17.41
CA ASP A 200 9.19 13.66 17.52
C ASP A 200 9.56 15.09 17.04
N ALA A 201 8.58 15.95 16.74
CA ALA A 201 8.80 17.31 16.25
C ALA A 201 9.35 18.27 17.30
N CYS A 202 8.99 18.11 18.59
CA CYS A 202 9.42 19.05 19.63
C CYS A 202 10.95 19.05 19.82
N PRO A 203 11.63 17.88 19.99
CA PRO A 203 13.09 17.84 20.02
C PRO A 203 13.73 18.41 18.76
N ARG A 204 13.14 18.17 17.59
CA ARG A 204 13.64 18.70 16.32
C ARG A 204 13.57 20.22 16.24
N LEU A 205 12.50 20.82 16.76
CA LEU A 205 12.36 22.28 16.82
C LEU A 205 13.46 22.92 17.66
N GLU A 206 13.89 22.29 18.77
CA GLU A 206 15.00 22.80 19.57
C GLU A 206 16.32 22.76 18.80
N VAL A 207 16.59 21.69 18.05
CA VAL A 207 17.77 21.61 17.15
C VAL A 207 17.74 22.74 16.11
N ILE A 208 16.58 22.99 15.49
CA ILE A 208 16.44 24.06 14.50
C ILE A 208 16.67 25.44 15.14
N LYS A 209 16.11 25.69 16.33
CA LYS A 209 16.33 26.96 17.06
C LYS A 209 17.81 27.20 17.34
N CYS A 210 18.52 26.18 17.87
CA CYS A 210 19.96 26.26 18.12
C CYS A 210 20.74 26.56 16.83
N SER A 211 20.42 25.83 15.75
CA SER A 211 21.04 26.05 14.43
C SER A 211 20.89 27.48 13.93
N VAL A 212 19.67 28.05 13.99
CA VAL A 212 19.41 29.43 13.54
C VAL A 212 20.18 30.44 14.39
N CYS A 213 20.27 30.22 15.70
CA CYS A 213 21.09 31.05 16.60
C CYS A 213 22.57 30.98 16.24
N ILE A 214 23.10 29.77 15.99
CA ILE A 214 24.50 29.56 15.60
C ILE A 214 24.80 30.27 14.28
N GLU A 215 23.94 30.14 13.27
CA GLU A 215 24.17 30.76 11.97
C GLU A 215 24.13 32.29 12.04
N GLY A 216 23.15 32.84 12.75
CA GLY A 216 23.06 34.28 12.99
C GLY A 216 24.31 34.81 13.71
N ALA A 217 24.77 34.12 14.75
CA ALA A 217 25.98 34.48 15.48
C ALA A 217 27.23 34.37 14.59
N ARG A 218 27.36 33.30 13.81
CA ARG A 218 28.47 33.07 12.88
C ARG A 218 28.62 34.24 11.90
N ARG A 219 27.52 34.67 11.30
CA ARG A 219 27.49 35.82 10.38
C ARG A 219 27.80 37.14 11.07
N ALA A 220 27.17 37.41 12.20
CA ALA A 220 27.41 38.64 12.96
C ALA A 220 28.88 38.77 13.36
N LEU A 221 29.49 37.68 13.85
CA LEU A 221 30.91 37.62 14.20
C LEU A 221 31.81 37.76 12.98
N ALA A 222 31.43 37.21 11.82
CA ALA A 222 32.15 37.42 10.56
C ALA A 222 32.14 38.90 10.15
N HIS A 223 30.98 39.57 10.21
CA HIS A 223 30.87 41.02 9.94
C HIS A 223 31.72 41.85 10.92
N ALA A 224 31.69 41.53 12.22
CA ALA A 224 32.54 42.18 13.20
C ALA A 224 34.04 41.99 12.88
N LYS A 225 34.43 40.78 12.45
CA LYS A 225 35.81 40.45 12.10
C LYS A 225 36.33 41.22 10.88
N VAL A 226 35.47 41.58 9.93
CA VAL A 226 35.83 42.46 8.79
C VAL A 226 36.30 43.83 9.28
N HIS A 227 35.69 44.38 10.33
CA HIS A 227 36.09 45.66 10.92
C HIS A 227 37.22 45.53 11.95
N TRP A 228 37.29 44.39 12.66
CA TRP A 228 38.33 44.09 13.63
C TRP A 228 39.11 42.83 13.24
N GLY A 229 40.01 42.94 12.26
CA GLY A 229 40.71 41.78 11.69
C GLY A 229 41.48 40.89 12.67
N LYS A 230 41.93 41.44 13.81
CA LYS A 230 42.63 40.70 14.88
C LYS A 230 41.68 40.14 15.95
N MET A 231 40.36 40.27 15.77
CA MET A 231 39.36 39.79 16.71
C MET A 231 39.35 38.26 16.79
N ASP A 232 39.49 37.76 18.01
CA ASP A 232 39.24 36.38 18.39
C ASP A 232 37.78 36.27 18.83
N ALA A 233 36.97 35.54 18.07
CA ALA A 233 35.54 35.45 18.30
C ALA A 233 35.19 34.64 19.57
N GLU A 234 35.99 33.65 19.91
CA GLU A 234 35.78 32.83 21.11
C GLU A 234 36.09 33.65 22.36
N LYS A 235 37.22 34.35 22.36
CA LYS A 235 37.58 35.27 23.46
C LYS A 235 36.59 36.41 23.59
N LEU A 236 36.09 36.97 22.50
CA LEU A 236 35.10 38.05 22.54
C LEU A 236 33.81 37.65 23.27
N VAL A 237 33.39 36.39 23.14
CA VAL A 237 32.17 35.88 23.79
C VAL A 237 32.43 35.44 25.23
N LYS A 238 33.60 34.87 25.52
CA LYS A 238 33.95 34.35 26.85
C LYS A 238 34.48 35.41 27.81
N ASP A 239 35.23 36.37 27.30
CA ASP A 239 35.85 37.42 28.10
C ASP A 239 34.89 38.58 28.30
N GLY A 240 35.00 39.24 29.47
CA GLY A 240 34.26 40.46 29.73
C GLY A 240 34.73 41.64 28.87
N PRO A 241 34.04 42.79 28.97
CA PRO A 241 34.49 44.02 28.32
C PRO A 241 35.95 44.33 28.69
N PRO A 242 36.71 45.00 27.80
CA PRO A 242 38.10 45.36 28.09
C PRO A 242 38.22 46.14 29.42
N PRO A 243 39.37 46.02 30.12
CA PRO A 243 39.59 46.75 31.37
C PRO A 243 39.30 48.25 31.22
N GLY A 244 38.53 48.82 32.15
CA GLY A 244 38.08 50.21 32.12
C GLY A 244 36.85 50.47 31.24
N LYS A 245 36.21 49.42 30.71
CA LYS A 245 34.97 49.49 29.91
C LYS A 245 33.87 48.57 30.44
N GLU A 246 33.88 48.27 31.73
CA GLU A 246 32.95 47.35 32.38
C GLU A 246 31.48 47.79 32.22
N HIS A 247 31.22 49.08 32.03
CA HIS A 247 29.90 49.64 31.73
C HIS A 247 29.35 49.27 30.34
N ARG A 248 30.17 48.72 29.43
CA ARG A 248 29.75 48.33 28.08
C ARG A 248 29.20 46.91 28.09
N VAL A 249 27.93 46.77 28.45
CA VAL A 249 27.23 45.48 28.45
C VAL A 249 26.45 45.27 27.14
N PRO A 250 26.38 44.04 26.59
CA PRO A 250 25.69 43.75 25.33
C PRO A 250 24.24 44.25 25.28
N GLU A 251 23.52 44.16 26.39
CA GLU A 251 22.10 44.52 26.53
C GLU A 251 21.86 46.00 26.21
N ALA A 252 22.85 46.87 26.47
CA ALA A 252 22.76 48.29 26.16
C ALA A 252 22.72 48.58 24.65
N TYR A 253 23.10 47.61 23.81
CA TYR A 253 23.21 47.76 22.36
C TYR A 253 22.09 47.06 21.57
N TYR A 254 21.29 46.18 22.20
CA TYR A 254 20.31 45.33 21.50
C TYR A 254 19.37 46.10 20.58
N GLU A 255 18.75 47.17 21.05
CA GLU A 255 17.85 48.00 20.23
C GLU A 255 18.57 48.61 19.02
N SER A 256 19.81 49.08 19.21
CA SER A 256 20.59 49.69 18.14
C SER A 256 20.99 48.69 17.05
N VAL A 257 21.20 47.42 17.41
CA VAL A 257 21.65 46.37 16.48
C VAL A 257 20.50 45.54 15.89
N LEU A 258 19.30 45.62 16.45
CA LEU A 258 18.15 44.80 16.04
C LEU A 258 17.82 44.93 14.54
N LYS A 259 17.92 46.15 13.98
CA LYS A 259 17.71 46.36 12.54
C LYS A 259 18.74 45.61 11.70
N GLY A 260 20.01 45.61 12.13
CA GLY A 260 21.07 44.85 11.47
C GLY A 260 20.90 43.34 11.63
N ALA A 261 20.50 42.87 12.82
CA ALA A 261 20.24 41.47 13.07
C ALA A 261 19.13 40.90 12.15
N ARG A 262 18.10 41.68 11.84
CA ARG A 262 17.06 41.29 10.86
C ARG A 262 17.61 41.08 9.45
N LEU A 263 18.53 41.95 9.01
CA LEU A 263 19.19 41.79 7.71
C LEU A 263 20.03 40.51 7.66
N ILE A 264 20.78 40.22 8.74
CA ILE A 264 21.54 38.97 8.85
C ILE A 264 20.60 37.75 8.81
N ALA A 265 19.45 37.83 9.48
CA ALA A 265 18.47 36.74 9.48
C ALA A 265 17.92 36.44 8.07
N ASP A 266 17.74 37.46 7.23
CA ASP A 266 17.28 37.29 5.84
C ASP A 266 18.33 36.58 4.96
N GLU A 267 19.62 36.67 5.31
CA GLU A 267 20.70 35.97 4.61
C GLU A 267 20.95 34.54 5.12
N CYS A 268 20.37 34.17 6.27
CA CYS A 268 20.55 32.85 6.86
C CYS A 268 19.87 31.77 6.02
N SER A 269 20.60 30.71 5.69
CA SER A 269 20.00 29.55 5.03
C SER A 269 19.04 28.84 5.99
N LYS A 270 17.83 28.55 5.52
CA LYS A 270 16.79 27.86 6.31
C LYS A 270 16.84 26.34 6.15
N ASP A 271 17.61 25.85 5.19
CA ASP A 271 17.69 24.43 4.83
C ASP A 271 18.91 23.73 5.44
N VAL A 272 19.83 24.49 6.07
CA VAL A 272 21.06 23.98 6.68
C VAL A 272 20.91 23.99 8.19
N ILE A 273 21.20 22.84 8.82
CA ILE A 273 21.22 22.69 10.26
C ILE A 273 22.66 22.69 10.76
N PHE A 274 22.95 23.59 11.69
CA PHE A 274 24.21 23.70 12.42
C PHE A 274 24.02 23.10 13.82
N GLU A 275 24.94 22.22 14.21
CA GLU A 275 25.01 21.60 15.55
C GLU A 275 26.14 22.20 16.38
#